data_AF-A0A071M3R4-F1
#
_entry.id   AF-A0A071M3R4-F1
#
_cell.length_a   1.000
_cell.length_b   1.000
_cell.length_c   1.000
_cell.angle_alpha   90.00
_cell.angle_beta   90.00
_cell.angle_gamma   90.00
#
_symmetry.space_group_name_H-M   'P 1'
#
loop_
_entity.id
_entity.type
_entity.pdbx_description
1 polymer ?
#
loop_
_entity_poly.entity_id
_entity_poly.type
_entity_poly.pdbx_seq_one_letter_code
_entity_poly.pdbx_strand_id
1 'polypeptide(L)' 'MKTAWGLDTLNADLVATPDDVMARYRVAFGHGDGMWRDKSATFNAREGLSVLGVEAYLRLVGPR' A
#
# COMPACT_ATOMS: atom_id res chain seq x y z
N MET A 1 9.25 15.84 -5.09
CA MET A 1 9.09 14.60 -5.88
C MET A 1 8.46 13.54 -4.99
N LYS A 2 7.43 12.82 -5.46
CA LYS A 2 6.78 11.74 -4.70
C LYS A 2 7.41 10.40 -5.10
N THR A 3 7.65 9.52 -4.13
CA THR A 3 8.28 8.20 -4.35
C THR A 3 7.40 7.12 -3.74
N ALA A 4 7.20 5.99 -4.46
CA ALA A 4 6.62 4.79 -3.87
C ALA A 4 7.69 4.06 -3.07
N TRP A 5 7.41 3.79 -1.79
CA TRP A 5 8.28 2.96 -0.97
C TRP A 5 7.93 1.48 -1.14
N GLY A 6 8.95 0.67 -1.37
CA GLY A 6 8.83 -0.79 -1.39
C GLY A 6 8.81 -1.36 0.02
N LEU A 7 8.43 -2.64 0.13
CA LEU A 7 8.29 -3.32 1.42
C LEU A 7 9.60 -3.33 2.23
N ASP A 8 10.76 -3.42 1.57
CA ASP A 8 12.08 -3.36 2.22
C ASP A 8 12.29 -2.03 2.95
N THR A 9 11.92 -0.91 2.33
CA THR A 9 11.99 0.42 2.95
C THR A 9 11.05 0.52 4.14
N LEU A 10 9.81 0.04 3.99
CA LEU A 10 8.81 0.08 5.06
C LEU A 10 9.24 -0.77 6.27
N ASN A 11 9.85 -1.93 6.03
CA ASN A 11 10.36 -2.80 7.08
C ASN A 11 11.57 -2.19 7.79
N ALA A 12 12.49 -1.56 7.05
CA ALA A 12 13.62 -0.86 7.64
C ALA A 12 13.15 0.29 8.56
N ASP A 13 12.15 1.07 8.13
CA ASP A 13 11.55 2.12 8.93
C ASP A 13 10.89 1.55 10.21
N LEU A 14 10.13 0.47 10.10
CA LEU A 14 9.49 -0.17 11.26
C LEU A 14 10.50 -0.70 12.28
N VAL A 15 11.62 -1.26 11.83
CA VAL A 15 12.71 -1.70 12.72
C VAL A 15 13.33 -0.52 13.46
N ALA A 16 13.49 0.62 12.80
CA ALA A 16 14.07 1.82 13.39
C ALA A 16 13.11 2.51 14.39
N THR A 17 11.80 2.48 14.14
CA THR A 17 10.78 3.14 14.96
C THR A 17 9.60 2.22 15.29
N PRO A 18 9.81 1.16 16.11
CA PRO A 18 8.81 0.12 16.31
C PRO A 18 7.53 0.62 16.98
N ASP A 19 7.55 1.71 17.74
CA ASP A 19 6.38 2.30 18.40
C ASP A 19 5.62 3.31 17.53
N ASP A 20 6.13 3.63 16.34
CA ASP A 20 5.39 4.45 15.38
C ASP A 20 4.24 3.63 14.78
N VAL A 21 3.02 3.98 15.19
CA VAL A 21 1.77 3.40 14.70
C VAL A 21 1.68 3.49 13.17
N MET A 22 2.18 4.58 12.57
CA MET A 22 2.14 4.74 11.12
C MET A 22 3.14 3.83 10.42
N ALA A 23 4.31 3.56 11.00
CA ALA A 23 5.25 2.59 10.45
C ALA A 23 4.63 1.17 10.43
N ARG A 24 4.00 0.76 11.53
CA ARG A 24 3.26 -0.52 11.60
C ARG A 24 2.15 -0.60 10.55
N TYR A 25 1.37 0.47 10.42
CA TYR A 25 0.28 0.54 9.47
C TYR A 25 0.77 0.41 8.01
N ARG A 26 1.83 1.13 7.62
CA ARG A 26 2.38 1.06 6.26
C ARG A 26 2.85 -0.35 5.90
N VAL A 27 3.55 -1.04 6.81
CA VAL A 27 4.00 -2.43 6.60
C VAL A 27 2.81 -3.37 6.42
N ALA A 28 1.79 -3.30 7.29
CA ALA A 28 0.61 -4.16 7.20
C ALA A 28 -0.13 -4.03 5.85
N PHE A 29 -0.27 -2.82 5.31
CA PHE A 29 -0.86 -2.62 3.99
C PHE A 29 0.10 -2.98 2.84
N GLY A 30 1.40 -2.74 3.02
CA GLY A 30 2.45 -3.07 2.05
C GLY A 30 2.60 -4.57 1.79
N HIS A 31 2.37 -5.41 2.81
CA HIS A 31 2.38 -6.87 2.66
C HIS A 31 1.28 -7.39 1.72
N GLY A 32 0.22 -6.61 1.47
CA GLY A 32 -0.88 -7.02 0.61
C GLY A 32 -1.94 -7.91 1.29
N ASP A 33 -1.69 -8.30 2.54
CA ASP A 33 -2.56 -9.10 3.41
C ASP A 33 -3.41 -8.25 4.37
N GLY A 34 -3.35 -6.92 4.23
CA GLY A 34 -4.09 -5.97 5.09
C GLY A 34 -5.62 -6.02 4.97
N MET A 35 -6.17 -6.91 4.14
CA MET A 35 -7.60 -7.15 4.07
C MET A 35 -7.96 -8.40 4.85
N TRP A 36 -8.82 -8.24 5.85
CA TRP A 36 -9.37 -9.34 6.64
C TRP A 36 -10.19 -10.35 5.80
N ARG A 37 -10.51 -10.01 4.55
CA ARG A 37 -11.36 -10.77 3.63
C ARG A 37 -10.66 -10.92 2.27
N ASP A 38 -10.99 -11.99 1.55
CA ASP A 38 -10.54 -12.20 0.19
C ASP A 38 -10.87 -10.98 -0.70
N LYS A 39 -9.87 -10.52 -1.45
CA LYS A 39 -10.01 -9.41 -2.41
C LYS A 39 -11.12 -9.68 -3.43
N SER A 40 -11.32 -10.95 -3.83
CA SER A 40 -12.38 -11.37 -4.75
C SER A 40 -13.78 -11.04 -4.25
N ALA A 41 -13.96 -10.96 -2.93
CA ALA A 41 -15.23 -10.66 -2.31
C ALA A 41 -15.51 -9.13 -2.22
N THR A 42 -14.50 -8.29 -2.45
CA THR A 42 -14.65 -6.82 -2.34
C THR A 42 -15.70 -6.27 -3.30
N PHE A 43 -16.30 -5.11 -2.96
CA PHE A 43 -17.30 -4.47 -3.82
C PHE A 43 -16.75 -4.22 -5.22
N ASN A 44 -15.55 -3.65 -5.32
CA ASN A 44 -14.92 -3.36 -6.61
C ASN A 44 -14.72 -4.64 -7.45
N ALA A 45 -14.28 -5.74 -6.83
CA ALA A 45 -14.14 -7.01 -7.52
C ALA A 45 -15.49 -7.58 -7.99
N ARG A 46 -16.54 -7.49 -7.15
CA ARG A 46 -17.89 -7.95 -7.47
C ARG A 46 -18.55 -7.17 -8.61
N GLU A 47 -18.31 -5.87 -8.66
CA GLU A 47 -18.88 -4.97 -9.67
C GLU A 47 -17.97 -4.80 -10.91
N GLY A 48 -16.85 -5.51 -10.99
CA GLY A 48 -15.90 -5.40 -12.10
C GLY A 48 -15.21 -4.03 -12.21
N LEU A 49 -15.10 -3.29 -11.10
CA LEU A 49 -14.43 -2.00 -11.05
C LEU A 49 -12.92 -2.18 -10.91
N SER A 50 -12.18 -1.78 -11.94
CA SER A 50 -10.73 -1.76 -11.92
C SER A 50 -10.20 -0.76 -10.89
N VAL A 51 -9.21 -1.19 -10.10
CA VAL A 51 -8.50 -0.34 -9.13
C VAL A 51 -7.07 -0.08 -9.60
N LEU A 52 -6.55 1.09 -9.26
CA LEU A 52 -5.18 1.50 -9.56
C LEU A 52 -4.33 1.46 -8.29
N GLY A 53 -3.19 0.76 -8.35
CA GLY A 53 -2.21 0.76 -7.26
C GLY A 53 -1.44 2.08 -7.14
N VAL A 54 -0.86 2.34 -5.97
CA VAL A 54 -0.14 3.60 -5.67
C VAL A 54 1.00 3.86 -6.65
N GLU A 55 1.77 2.84 -7.01
CA GLU A 55 2.89 2.97 -7.95
C GLU A 55 2.41 3.38 -9.36
N ALA A 56 1.35 2.74 -9.85
CA ALA A 56 0.76 3.07 -11.14
C ALA A 56 0.12 4.47 -11.13
N TYR A 57 -0.51 4.86 -10.02
CA TYR A 57 -1.00 6.23 -9.82
C TYR A 57 0.12 7.27 -9.89
N LEU A 58 1.24 7.04 -9.21
CA LEU A 58 2.39 7.97 -9.22
C LEU A 58 2.98 8.14 -10.63
N ARG A 59 2.99 7.08 -11.44
CA ARG A 59 3.37 7.18 -12.86
C ARG A 59 2.39 8.01 -13.69
N LEU A 60 1.09 7.93 -13.41
CA LEU A 60 0.07 8.69 -14.15
C LEU A 60 0.12 10.20 -13.85
N VAL A 61 0.35 10.59 -12.59
CA VAL A 61 0.25 12.00 -12.19
C VAL A 61 1.50 12.83 -12.47
N GLY A 62 2.62 12.19 -12.82
CA GLY A 62 3.89 12.84 -13.16
C GLY A 62 4.48 13.72 -12.03
N PRO A 63 5.71 14.22 -12.19
CA PRO A 63 6.20 15.31 -11.37
C PRO A 63 5.42 16.58 -11.74
N ARG A 64 4.67 17.15 -10.78
CA ARG A 64 4.22 18.54 -10.85
C ARG A 64 5.41 19.48 -10.65
#